data_AF-A0A2D1INJ0-F1
#
_entry.id   AF-A0A2D1INJ0-F1
#
_cell.length_a   1.000
_cell.length_b   1.000
_cell.length_c   1.000
_cell.angle_alpha   90.00
_cell.angle_beta   90.00
_cell.angle_gamma   90.00
#
_symmetry.space_group_name_H-M   'P 1'
#
loop_
_entity.id
_entity.type
_entity.pdbx_description
1 polymer ?
#
loop_
_entity_poly.entity_id
_entity_poly.type
_entity_poly.pdbx_seq_one_letter_code
_entity_poly.pdbx_strand_id
1 'polypeptide(L)'
;MSVHVNNLLLSDRVLLLQGPMGGFFSNFANWLKSNGVQCFKVNFNGGDQFDARHFEYSFDYTGTYADFAQWIEHLVLTHEIDAVVCFGDCRKYHQTAKKIAAKNKVKFFAFEEGYIRPNYITFEQDGVNFFSKFLTHFQSTTAKAPRVNEQVETIHSSTSLRIFSVIAYYFFMLIFFWKYRDYKHHRQMSVWTELYYWIWAGIRRLKNSCFESRKFDHFIRHHQKRYFVFALQVHNDFQIRTHSELKCMKKYIQMVIEDFAQHADPYHHLVLKHHPMDRGYRNYASLIRKLAHKHGVEGRIHYFCDIHLPTLLKHALGFVAVNSTTGIQALYHQIPVKVLGSALYNLPKLTNQRPLSRFWRNPGKVDHVYFKKFRERLIDYSQLNGSFYGESPWFSDYEMQPLVQPDTIEDQVKI
;
A
#
# COMPACT_ATOMS: atom_id res chain seq x y z
N MET A 1 -4.16 -12.88 -15.99
CA MET A 1 -3.16 -12.25 -15.10
C MET A 1 -3.04 -10.77 -15.48
N SER A 2 -2.49 -9.89 -14.63
CA SER A 2 -2.48 -8.43 -14.88
C SER A 2 -1.79 -8.07 -16.21
N VAL A 3 -2.37 -7.12 -16.96
CA VAL A 3 -1.81 -6.55 -18.20
C VAL A 3 -0.37 -6.06 -18.04
N HIS A 4 0.01 -5.64 -16.83
CA HIS A 4 1.34 -5.15 -16.53
C HIS A 4 2.40 -6.26 -16.52
N VAL A 5 2.03 -7.49 -16.15
CA VAL A 5 2.94 -8.63 -16.19
C VAL A 5 3.29 -8.98 -17.63
N ASN A 6 2.28 -9.05 -18.51
CA ASN A 6 2.51 -9.31 -19.93
C ASN A 6 3.43 -8.23 -20.54
N ASN A 7 3.19 -6.95 -20.22
CA ASN A 7 4.03 -5.85 -20.70
C ASN A 7 5.49 -5.91 -20.20
N LEU A 8 5.71 -6.45 -18.99
CA LEU A 8 7.06 -6.66 -18.45
C LEU A 8 7.75 -7.83 -19.15
N LEU A 9 7.04 -8.91 -19.47
CA LEU A 9 7.63 -10.06 -20.16
C LEU A 9 8.00 -9.81 -21.63
N LEU A 10 7.49 -8.73 -22.20
CA LEU A 10 7.99 -8.19 -23.48
C LEU A 10 9.35 -7.50 -23.37
N SER A 11 9.98 -7.51 -22.20
CA SER A 11 11.29 -6.90 -22.00
C SER A 11 12.38 -7.95 -21.86
N ASP A 12 13.55 -7.67 -22.41
CA ASP A 12 14.67 -8.59 -22.42
C ASP A 12 15.55 -8.45 -21.17
N ARG A 13 15.65 -7.22 -20.62
CA ARG A 13 16.61 -6.86 -19.57
C ARG A 13 15.98 -5.99 -18.49
N VAL A 14 15.60 -6.65 -17.40
CA VAL A 14 14.93 -6.02 -16.27
C VAL A 14 15.91 -5.67 -15.15
N LEU A 15 15.95 -4.40 -14.77
CA LEU A 15 16.66 -3.91 -13.59
C LEU A 15 15.74 -3.82 -12.37
N LEU A 16 16.06 -4.57 -11.33
CA LEU A 16 15.41 -4.51 -10.03
C LEU A 16 16.12 -3.49 -9.12
N LEU A 17 15.36 -2.56 -8.56
CA LEU A 17 15.83 -1.63 -7.54
C LEU A 17 15.61 -2.22 -6.13
N GLN A 18 15.33 -1.36 -5.14
CA GLN A 18 15.03 -1.81 -3.79
C GLN A 18 13.66 -2.50 -3.76
N GLY A 19 13.64 -3.71 -3.22
CA GLY A 19 12.45 -4.55 -3.13
C GLY A 19 11.77 -4.54 -1.76
N PRO A 20 10.76 -5.41 -1.57
CA PRO A 20 10.35 -5.82 -0.22
C PRO A 20 11.52 -6.55 0.44
N MET A 21 11.66 -6.40 1.76
CA MET A 21 12.73 -7.06 2.52
C MET A 21 12.55 -8.58 2.45
N GLY A 22 13.60 -9.32 2.08
CA GLY A 22 13.59 -10.78 1.95
C GLY A 22 13.67 -11.29 0.51
N GLY A 23 13.45 -12.59 0.33
CA GLY A 23 13.75 -13.31 -0.91
C GLY A 23 12.76 -13.12 -2.08
N PHE A 24 11.73 -12.28 -1.95
CA PHE A 24 10.70 -12.16 -2.98
C PHE A 24 11.28 -11.67 -4.33
N PHE A 25 12.17 -10.68 -4.35
CA PHE A 25 12.80 -10.24 -5.60
C PHE A 25 13.73 -11.29 -6.20
N SER A 26 14.34 -12.15 -5.39
CA SER A 26 15.14 -13.27 -5.88
C SER A 26 14.26 -14.32 -6.56
N ASN A 27 13.11 -14.64 -5.95
CA ASN A 27 12.11 -15.53 -6.56
C ASN A 27 11.54 -14.93 -7.85
N PHE A 28 11.22 -13.63 -7.84
CA PHE A 28 10.75 -12.90 -9.01
C PHE A 28 11.78 -12.87 -10.14
N ALA A 29 13.06 -12.67 -9.82
CA ALA A 29 14.13 -12.71 -10.81
C ALA A 29 14.31 -14.12 -11.40
N ASN A 30 14.19 -15.17 -10.59
CA ASN A 30 14.24 -16.54 -11.10
C ASN A 30 13.06 -16.84 -12.04
N TRP A 31 11.87 -16.36 -11.71
CA TRP A 31 10.69 -16.48 -12.57
C TRP A 31 10.84 -15.67 -13.88
N LEU A 32 11.41 -14.47 -13.82
CA LEU A 32 11.74 -13.70 -15.03
C LEU A 32 12.76 -14.46 -15.90
N LYS A 33 13.81 -15.02 -15.29
CA LYS A 33 14.81 -15.83 -16.00
C LYS A 33 14.20 -17.06 -16.67
N SER A 34 13.26 -17.76 -16.02
CA SER A 34 12.58 -18.90 -16.64
C SER A 34 11.69 -18.50 -17.83
N ASN A 35 11.34 -17.22 -17.95
CA ASN A 35 10.62 -16.64 -19.09
C ASN A 35 11.56 -15.94 -20.08
N GLY A 36 12.88 -16.19 -20.02
CA GLY A 36 13.86 -15.65 -20.97
C GLY A 36 14.32 -14.21 -20.66
N VAL A 37 13.92 -13.63 -19.54
CA VAL A 37 14.24 -12.25 -19.18
C VAL A 37 15.49 -12.19 -18.28
N GLN A 38 16.51 -11.44 -18.70
CA GLN A 38 17.72 -11.23 -17.93
C GLN A 38 17.48 -10.23 -16.80
N CYS A 39 17.96 -10.54 -15.60
CA CYS A 39 17.71 -9.74 -14.40
C CYS A 39 18.98 -9.11 -13.83
N PHE A 40 18.90 -7.81 -13.57
CA PHE A 40 19.94 -6.99 -12.95
C PHE A 40 19.42 -6.47 -11.61
N LYS A 41 20.30 -6.20 -10.65
CA LYS A 41 19.92 -5.74 -9.32
C LYS A 41 20.81 -4.61 -8.83
N VAL A 42 20.20 -3.53 -8.35
CA VAL A 42 20.90 -2.44 -7.67
C VAL A 42 20.66 -2.52 -6.16
N ASN A 43 21.73 -2.46 -5.37
CA ASN A 43 21.70 -2.50 -3.91
C ASN A 43 22.08 -1.15 -3.34
N PHE A 44 21.25 -0.62 -2.44
CA PHE A 44 21.50 0.67 -1.81
C PHE A 44 22.04 0.55 -0.38
N ASN A 45 21.96 -0.64 0.22
CA ASN A 45 22.47 -0.92 1.55
C ASN A 45 22.80 -2.40 1.74
N GLY A 46 23.35 -2.75 2.91
CA GLY A 46 23.74 -4.11 3.25
C GLY A 46 22.61 -5.14 3.25
N GLY A 47 21.40 -4.74 3.63
CA GLY A 47 20.22 -5.60 3.56
C GLY A 47 19.84 -5.93 2.11
N ASP A 48 19.86 -4.92 1.22
CA ASP A 48 19.64 -5.13 -0.21
C ASP A 48 20.69 -6.08 -0.80
N GLN A 49 21.95 -5.88 -0.44
CA GLN A 49 23.06 -6.73 -0.89
C GLN A 49 22.88 -8.18 -0.42
N PHE A 50 22.44 -8.39 0.83
CA PHE A 50 22.15 -9.73 1.35
C PHE A 50 20.99 -10.40 0.61
N ASP A 51 19.90 -9.68 0.36
CA ASP A 51 18.76 -10.22 -0.39
C ASP A 51 19.15 -10.51 -1.85
N ALA A 52 20.09 -9.74 -2.41
CA ALA A 52 20.60 -9.87 -3.77
C ALA A 52 21.73 -10.91 -3.95
N ARG A 53 22.12 -11.67 -2.92
CA ARG A 53 23.29 -12.58 -2.95
C ARG A 53 23.28 -13.67 -4.03
N HIS A 54 22.12 -13.95 -4.62
CA HIS A 54 21.95 -14.95 -5.68
C HIS A 54 21.75 -14.33 -7.07
N PHE A 55 21.87 -13.00 -7.19
CA PHE A 55 21.83 -12.33 -8.48
C PHE A 55 23.17 -12.46 -9.18
N GLU A 56 23.10 -12.77 -10.47
CA GLU A 56 24.26 -12.83 -11.36
C GLU A 56 24.80 -11.42 -11.64
N TYR A 57 23.90 -10.49 -11.99
CA TYR A 57 24.24 -9.08 -12.21
C TYR A 57 23.75 -8.25 -11.03
N SER A 58 24.64 -8.00 -10.08
CA SER A 58 24.36 -7.27 -8.83
C SER A 58 25.33 -6.10 -8.68
N PHE A 59 24.79 -4.88 -8.53
CA PHE A 59 25.53 -3.64 -8.48
C PHE A 59 25.28 -2.90 -7.18
N ASP A 60 26.34 -2.63 -6.43
CA ASP A 60 26.25 -1.91 -5.17
C ASP A 60 26.45 -0.40 -5.42
N TYR A 61 25.46 0.40 -5.05
CA TYR A 61 25.56 1.85 -5.13
C TYR A 61 26.00 2.42 -3.78
N THR A 62 27.25 2.87 -3.71
CA THR A 62 27.87 3.42 -2.49
C THR A 62 28.10 4.94 -2.54
N GLY A 63 27.75 5.58 -3.67
CA GLY A 63 27.94 7.02 -3.88
C GLY A 63 26.88 7.91 -3.21
N THR A 64 27.05 9.22 -3.36
CA THR A 64 26.11 10.20 -2.78
C THR A 64 24.82 10.28 -3.58
N TYR A 65 23.71 10.65 -2.93
CA TYR A 65 22.45 10.83 -3.68
C TYR A 65 22.55 11.82 -4.87
N ALA A 66 23.48 12.78 -4.85
CA ALA A 66 23.66 13.73 -5.94
C ALA A 66 24.17 13.04 -7.22
N ASP A 67 25.07 12.06 -7.06
CA ASP A 67 25.71 11.34 -8.16
C ASP A 67 24.84 10.20 -8.70
N PHE A 68 23.77 9.86 -7.99
CA PHE A 68 22.96 8.68 -8.31
C PHE A 68 22.30 8.76 -9.68
N ALA A 69 21.85 9.96 -10.09
CA ALA A 69 21.19 10.14 -11.38
C ALA A 69 22.11 9.79 -12.56
N GLN A 70 23.37 10.24 -12.52
CA GLN A 70 24.36 9.93 -13.54
C GLN A 70 24.74 8.45 -13.49
N TRP A 71 24.92 7.89 -12.29
CA TRP A 71 25.30 6.50 -12.12
C TRP A 71 24.25 5.52 -12.65
N ILE A 72 22.98 5.73 -12.31
CA ILE A 72 21.90 4.84 -12.76
C ILE A 72 21.65 4.98 -14.26
N GLU A 73 21.81 6.18 -14.83
CA GLU A 73 21.74 6.38 -16.27
C GLU A 73 22.85 5.64 -17.01
N HIS A 74 24.09 5.73 -16.51
CA HIS A 74 25.20 4.96 -17.07
C HIS A 74 24.93 3.44 -17.01
N LEU A 75 24.45 2.93 -15.87
CA LEU A 75 24.12 1.51 -15.72
C LEU A 75 23.03 1.06 -16.70
N VAL A 76 21.96 1.85 -16.83
CA VAL A 76 20.85 1.57 -17.77
C VAL A 76 21.34 1.49 -19.20
N LEU A 77 22.19 2.43 -19.63
CA LEU A 77 22.71 2.47 -20.99
C LEU A 77 23.74 1.36 -21.26
N THR A 78 24.69 1.14 -20.35
CA THR A 78 25.77 0.15 -20.50
C THR A 78 25.24 -1.28 -20.57
N HIS A 79 24.18 -1.59 -19.82
CA HIS A 79 23.58 -2.93 -19.79
C HIS A 79 22.32 -3.04 -20.66
N GLU A 80 22.00 -2.02 -21.46
CA GLU A 80 20.84 -2.00 -22.35
C GLU A 80 19.53 -2.38 -21.64
N ILE A 81 19.34 -1.83 -20.44
CA ILE A 81 18.15 -2.08 -19.61
C ILE A 81 16.93 -1.47 -20.28
N ASP A 82 15.88 -2.26 -20.50
CA ASP A 82 14.65 -1.84 -21.16
C ASP A 82 13.42 -1.82 -20.23
N ALA A 83 13.56 -2.36 -19.02
CA ALA A 83 12.59 -2.20 -17.94
C ALA A 83 13.24 -2.06 -16.54
N VAL A 84 12.63 -1.23 -15.69
CA VAL A 84 13.01 -1.04 -14.28
C VAL A 84 11.85 -1.41 -13.38
N VAL A 85 12.10 -2.22 -12.35
CA VAL A 85 11.10 -2.64 -11.36
C VAL A 85 11.55 -2.22 -9.96
N CYS A 86 10.62 -1.72 -9.14
CA CYS A 86 10.90 -1.33 -7.76
C CYS A 86 9.76 -1.75 -6.81
N PHE A 87 9.97 -1.64 -5.51
CA PHE A 87 8.90 -1.75 -4.51
C PHE A 87 8.64 -0.38 -3.85
N GLY A 88 7.48 0.19 -4.12
CA GLY A 88 7.07 1.54 -3.74
C GLY A 88 7.81 2.62 -4.54
N ASP A 89 7.10 3.32 -5.42
CA ASP A 89 7.65 4.31 -6.36
C ASP A 89 8.00 5.69 -5.74
N CYS A 90 7.66 5.90 -4.47
CA CYS A 90 7.87 7.16 -3.77
C CYS A 90 9.24 7.30 -3.07
N ARG A 91 10.10 6.26 -3.08
CA ARG A 91 11.44 6.35 -2.49
C ARG A 91 12.33 7.26 -3.32
N LYS A 92 13.21 8.03 -2.69
CA LYS A 92 14.07 9.03 -3.37
C LYS A 92 14.83 8.44 -4.57
N TYR A 93 15.52 7.33 -4.37
CA TYR A 93 16.25 6.63 -5.43
C TYR A 93 15.31 6.11 -6.53
N HIS A 94 14.13 5.59 -6.18
CA HIS A 94 13.15 5.12 -7.16
C HIS A 94 12.57 6.25 -8.01
N GLN A 95 12.32 7.43 -7.41
CA GLN A 95 11.88 8.61 -8.15
C GLN A 95 12.92 9.09 -9.15
N THR A 96 14.20 9.11 -8.77
CA THR A 96 15.29 9.43 -9.69
C THR A 96 15.39 8.40 -10.80
N ALA A 97 15.36 7.10 -10.47
CA ALA A 97 15.40 6.04 -11.46
C ALA A 97 14.19 6.10 -12.43
N LYS A 98 12.99 6.43 -11.94
CA LYS A 98 11.80 6.64 -12.77
C LYS A 98 11.97 7.78 -13.78
N LYS A 99 12.58 8.90 -13.35
CA LYS A 99 12.90 10.03 -14.24
C LYS A 99 13.92 9.65 -15.31
N ILE A 100 14.97 8.92 -14.93
CA ILE A 100 15.98 8.42 -15.87
C ILE A 100 15.39 7.40 -16.83
N ALA A 101 14.53 6.49 -16.34
CA ALA A 101 13.83 5.53 -17.18
C ALA A 101 12.96 6.25 -18.22
N ALA A 102 12.16 7.24 -17.80
CA ALA A 102 11.35 8.04 -18.71
C ALA A 102 12.21 8.80 -19.75
N LYS A 103 13.33 9.41 -19.33
CA LYS A 103 14.27 10.09 -20.24
C LYS A 103 14.81 9.15 -21.32
N ASN A 104 15.09 7.90 -20.97
CA ASN A 104 15.69 6.91 -21.84
C ASN A 104 14.65 5.95 -22.48
N LYS A 105 13.35 6.26 -22.37
CA LYS A 105 12.25 5.42 -22.90
C LYS A 105 12.23 3.98 -22.37
N VAL A 106 12.76 3.78 -21.17
CA VAL A 106 12.78 2.50 -20.44
C VAL A 106 11.48 2.37 -19.67
N LYS A 107 10.85 1.19 -19.72
CA LYS A 107 9.59 0.93 -19.00
C LYS A 107 9.85 0.97 -17.49
N PHE A 108 8.89 1.47 -16.72
CA PHE A 108 9.00 1.51 -15.26
C PHE A 108 7.82 0.81 -14.61
N PHE A 109 8.09 -0.06 -13.65
CA PHE A 109 7.08 -0.82 -12.92
C PHE A 109 7.31 -0.71 -11.41
N ALA A 110 6.22 -0.80 -10.66
CA ALA A 110 6.26 -0.78 -9.22
C ALA A 110 5.38 -1.87 -8.63
N PHE A 111 5.96 -2.64 -7.72
CA PHE A 111 5.23 -3.41 -6.74
C PHE A 111 4.78 -2.51 -5.58
N GLU A 112 3.65 -2.85 -5.01
CA GLU A 112 3.16 -2.32 -3.74
C GLU A 112 2.39 -3.43 -3.01
N GLU A 113 2.15 -3.23 -1.71
CA GLU A 113 1.14 -4.01 -1.02
C GLU A 113 -0.20 -4.00 -1.78
N GLY A 114 -0.95 -5.10 -1.71
CA GLY A 114 -2.23 -5.22 -2.41
C GLY A 114 -3.22 -4.12 -2.02
N TYR A 115 -3.91 -3.56 -3.02
CA TYR A 115 -5.09 -2.75 -2.78
C TYR A 115 -6.23 -3.59 -2.19
N ILE A 116 -6.30 -4.87 -2.58
CA ILE A 116 -7.26 -5.85 -2.09
C ILE A 116 -6.51 -6.88 -1.25
N ARG A 117 -6.62 -6.77 0.07
CA ARG A 117 -5.96 -7.68 1.02
C ARG A 117 -6.93 -8.77 1.51
N PRO A 118 -6.42 -9.95 1.93
CA PRO A 118 -5.01 -10.31 2.10
C PRO A 118 -4.36 -11.03 0.90
N ASN A 119 -5.15 -11.43 -0.09
CA ASN A 119 -4.71 -12.42 -1.09
C ASN A 119 -3.96 -11.83 -2.29
N TYR A 120 -3.69 -10.53 -2.32
CA TYR A 120 -3.06 -9.91 -3.48
C TYR A 120 -1.89 -9.00 -3.11
N ILE A 121 -0.96 -8.90 -4.05
CA ILE A 121 0.02 -7.81 -4.18
C ILE A 121 -0.34 -6.96 -5.40
N THR A 122 0.05 -5.70 -5.40
CA THR A 122 -0.17 -4.79 -6.54
C THR A 122 1.07 -4.75 -7.40
N PHE A 123 0.89 -4.84 -8.72
CA PHE A 123 1.94 -4.61 -9.71
C PHE A 123 1.41 -3.73 -10.84
N GLU A 124 2.02 -2.56 -11.04
CA GLU A 124 1.59 -1.60 -12.06
C GLU A 124 2.76 -1.02 -12.84
N GLN A 125 2.50 -0.74 -14.11
CA GLN A 125 3.35 0.09 -14.94
C GLN A 125 3.12 1.59 -14.63
N ASP A 126 4.18 2.38 -14.71
CA ASP A 126 4.22 3.84 -14.53
C ASP A 126 3.89 4.37 -13.13
N GLY A 127 3.51 3.53 -12.17
CA GLY A 127 3.38 3.90 -10.76
C GLY A 127 2.17 3.28 -10.06
N VAL A 128 2.17 3.40 -8.73
CA VAL A 128 1.18 2.79 -7.84
C VAL A 128 0.55 3.87 -6.93
N ASN A 129 -0.53 3.51 -6.25
CA ASN A 129 -1.31 4.38 -5.37
C ASN A 129 -1.75 5.66 -6.10
N PHE A 130 -1.20 6.81 -5.70
CA PHE A 130 -1.50 8.12 -6.28
C PHE A 130 -1.07 8.22 -7.75
N PHE A 131 -0.03 7.48 -8.15
CA PHE A 131 0.47 7.46 -9.52
C PHE A 131 -0.19 6.38 -10.39
N SER A 132 -1.13 5.61 -9.85
CA SER A 132 -1.86 4.58 -10.59
C SER A 132 -2.69 5.20 -11.73
N LYS A 133 -2.62 4.60 -12.92
CA LYS A 133 -3.47 4.95 -14.07
C LYS A 133 -4.79 4.19 -14.11
N PHE A 134 -5.09 3.41 -13.06
CA PHE A 134 -6.28 2.57 -12.98
C PHE A 134 -7.57 3.35 -13.23
N LEU A 135 -7.72 4.55 -12.68
CA LEU A 135 -8.96 5.33 -12.83
C LEU A 135 -9.23 5.72 -14.29
N THR A 136 -8.20 6.13 -15.02
CA THR A 136 -8.31 6.43 -16.46
C THR A 136 -8.73 5.17 -17.22
N HIS A 137 -8.11 4.02 -16.93
CA HIS A 137 -8.47 2.74 -17.54
C HIS A 137 -9.90 2.30 -17.19
N PHE A 138 -10.32 2.48 -15.94
CA PHE A 138 -11.64 2.12 -15.46
C PHE A 138 -12.76 2.96 -16.10
N GLN A 139 -12.47 4.23 -16.40
CA GLN A 139 -13.40 5.14 -17.06
C GLN A 139 -13.45 4.93 -18.57
N SER A 140 -12.32 4.63 -19.22
CA SER A 140 -12.26 4.43 -20.68
C SER A 140 -12.82 3.08 -21.12
N THR A 141 -12.83 2.07 -20.25
CA THR A 141 -13.24 0.72 -20.65
C THR A 141 -14.75 0.52 -20.55
N THR A 142 -15.41 0.43 -21.71
CA THR A 142 -16.86 0.12 -21.84
C THR A 142 -17.18 -1.38 -21.86
N ALA A 143 -16.17 -2.22 -22.10
CA ALA A 143 -16.33 -3.67 -22.16
C ALA A 143 -16.96 -4.25 -20.87
N LYS A 144 -17.57 -5.44 -20.94
CA LYS A 144 -17.86 -6.20 -19.71
C LYS A 144 -16.52 -6.66 -19.13
N ALA A 145 -16.37 -6.57 -17.81
CA ALA A 145 -15.22 -7.22 -17.17
C ALA A 145 -15.29 -8.72 -17.52
N PRO A 146 -14.19 -9.37 -17.95
CA PRO A 146 -14.16 -10.82 -17.99
C PRO A 146 -14.56 -11.33 -16.60
N ARG A 147 -15.28 -12.46 -16.53
CA ARG A 147 -15.62 -13.07 -15.23
C ARG A 147 -14.30 -13.35 -14.52
N VAL A 148 -14.02 -12.62 -13.44
CA VAL A 148 -12.87 -12.92 -12.58
C VAL A 148 -13.03 -14.36 -12.16
N ASN A 149 -12.03 -15.18 -12.47
CA ASN A 149 -12.04 -16.58 -12.09
C ASN A 149 -12.14 -16.64 -10.56
N GLU A 150 -13.25 -17.16 -10.02
CA GLU A 150 -13.53 -17.15 -8.57
C GLU A 150 -12.58 -18.04 -7.77
N GLN A 151 -11.74 -18.83 -8.47
CA GLN A 151 -10.67 -19.64 -7.89
C GLN A 151 -9.46 -18.77 -7.53
N VAL A 152 -9.65 -17.86 -6.59
CA VAL A 152 -8.53 -17.13 -5.97
C VAL A 152 -8.02 -17.98 -4.83
N GLU A 153 -6.76 -18.42 -4.91
CA GLU A 153 -6.16 -19.16 -3.82
C GLU A 153 -6.07 -18.29 -2.57
N THR A 154 -6.42 -18.87 -1.43
CA THR A 154 -6.30 -18.18 -0.14
C THR A 154 -4.84 -18.13 0.24
N ILE A 155 -4.27 -16.93 0.26
CA ILE A 155 -2.84 -16.76 0.53
C ILE A 155 -2.62 -16.62 2.02
N HIS A 156 -1.76 -17.49 2.55
CA HIS A 156 -1.31 -17.41 3.93
C HIS A 156 0.02 -16.65 4.01
N SER A 157 -0.04 -15.37 4.39
CA SER A 157 1.18 -14.60 4.67
C SER A 157 1.82 -15.06 5.98
N SER A 158 3.10 -15.45 5.95
CA SER A 158 3.83 -15.88 7.13
C SER A 158 4.37 -14.69 7.93
N THR A 159 3.85 -14.54 9.15
CA THR A 159 4.32 -13.48 10.07
C THR A 159 5.75 -13.75 10.55
N SER A 160 6.12 -15.03 10.76
CA SER A 160 7.47 -15.41 11.17
C SER A 160 8.48 -15.12 10.07
N LEU A 161 8.16 -15.45 8.81
CA LEU A 161 9.00 -15.13 7.66
C LEU A 161 9.21 -13.62 7.55
N ARG A 162 8.14 -12.82 7.66
CA ARG A 162 8.25 -11.36 7.65
C ARG A 162 9.18 -10.84 8.74
N ILE A 163 9.02 -11.32 9.98
CA ILE A 163 9.87 -10.90 11.09
C ILE A 163 11.33 -11.28 10.84
N PHE A 164 11.59 -12.51 10.39
CA PHE A 164 12.93 -12.97 10.07
C PHE A 164 13.57 -12.15 8.95
N SER A 165 12.86 -11.93 7.84
CA SER A 165 13.34 -11.11 6.72
C SER A 165 13.69 -9.69 7.16
N VAL A 166 12.85 -9.07 8.00
CA VAL A 166 13.14 -7.74 8.56
C VAL A 166 14.40 -7.79 9.44
N ILE A 167 14.50 -8.74 10.37
CA ILE A 167 15.67 -8.86 11.26
C ILE A 167 16.96 -9.05 10.46
N ALA A 168 16.96 -10.00 9.51
CA ALA A 168 18.11 -10.27 8.66
C ALA A 168 18.51 -9.02 7.84
N TYR A 169 17.53 -8.35 7.21
CA TYR A 169 17.76 -7.15 6.44
C TYR A 169 18.44 -6.03 7.25
N TYR A 170 17.91 -5.74 8.45
CA TYR A 170 18.49 -4.71 9.32
C TYR A 170 19.84 -5.13 9.91
N PHE A 171 20.04 -6.43 10.21
CA PHE A 171 21.32 -6.96 10.66
C PHE A 171 22.42 -6.75 9.61
N PHE A 172 22.16 -7.08 8.34
CA PHE A 172 23.12 -6.86 7.27
C PHE A 172 23.30 -5.38 6.92
N MET A 173 22.26 -4.55 7.05
CA MET A 173 22.41 -3.11 6.94
C MET A 173 23.33 -2.52 8.04
N LEU A 174 23.27 -3.06 9.27
CA LEU A 174 24.17 -2.67 10.35
C LEU A 174 25.61 -3.14 10.11
N ILE A 175 25.80 -4.38 9.70
CA ILE A 175 27.14 -4.90 9.41
C ILE A 175 27.75 -4.10 8.26
N PHE A 176 27.08 -3.96 7.13
CA PHE A 176 27.66 -3.26 5.98
C PHE A 176 27.48 -1.73 6.02
N PHE A 177 27.20 -1.12 7.17
CA PHE A 177 26.96 0.33 7.25
C PHE A 177 28.17 1.14 6.72
N TRP A 178 29.40 0.65 6.93
CA TRP A 178 30.62 1.30 6.49
C TRP A 178 30.77 1.37 4.96
N LYS A 179 30.11 0.45 4.24
CA LYS A 179 30.13 0.38 2.77
C LYS A 179 29.13 1.35 2.16
N TYR A 180 28.00 1.56 2.83
CA TYR A 180 26.88 2.38 2.34
C TYR A 180 26.67 3.64 3.19
N ARG A 181 27.75 4.38 3.46
CA ARG A 181 27.72 5.54 4.39
C ARG A 181 26.83 6.67 3.91
N ASP A 182 26.77 6.90 2.60
CA ASP A 182 25.99 7.98 1.98
C ASP A 182 24.54 7.59 1.64
N TYR A 183 24.13 6.36 1.97
CA TYR A 183 22.78 5.89 1.70
C TYR A 183 21.75 6.67 2.53
N LYS A 184 20.79 7.28 1.82
CA LYS A 184 19.66 8.00 2.44
C LYS A 184 18.46 7.08 2.57
N HIS A 185 18.30 6.47 3.76
CA HIS A 185 17.17 5.59 4.05
C HIS A 185 15.82 6.29 3.84
N HIS A 186 14.86 5.57 3.24
CA HIS A 186 13.56 6.14 2.85
C HIS A 186 12.74 6.66 4.04
N ARG A 187 12.88 6.05 5.23
CA ARG A 187 12.22 6.53 6.47
C ARG A 187 12.95 7.69 7.15
N GLN A 188 14.17 8.04 6.71
CA GLN A 188 15.02 9.09 7.30
C GLN A 188 15.27 8.92 8.81
N MET A 189 15.34 7.66 9.27
CA MET A 189 15.65 7.32 10.66
C MET A 189 16.95 6.53 10.70
N SER A 190 17.69 6.63 11.80
CA SER A 190 18.82 5.74 12.06
C SER A 190 18.33 4.33 12.36
N VAL A 191 19.19 3.34 12.11
CA VAL A 191 18.86 1.93 12.38
C VAL A 191 18.58 1.68 13.86
N TRP A 192 19.33 2.34 14.76
CA TRP A 192 19.13 2.26 16.20
C TRP A 192 17.78 2.81 16.65
N THR A 193 17.36 3.93 16.05
CA THR A 193 16.03 4.51 16.29
C THR A 193 14.94 3.55 15.83
N GLU A 194 15.12 2.90 14.68
CA GLU A 194 14.17 1.91 14.18
C GLU A 194 14.07 0.69 15.11
N LEU A 195 15.20 0.15 15.57
CA LEU A 195 15.24 -0.95 16.54
C LEU A 195 14.53 -0.59 17.85
N TYR A 196 14.79 0.60 18.40
CA TYR A 196 14.12 1.10 19.60
C TYR A 196 12.59 1.09 19.44
N TYR A 197 12.09 1.63 18.32
CA TYR A 197 10.64 1.66 18.08
C TYR A 197 10.04 0.29 17.87
N TRP A 198 10.76 -0.66 17.25
CA TRP A 198 10.30 -2.04 17.11
C TRP A 198 10.19 -2.75 18.47
N ILE A 199 11.16 -2.56 19.37
CA ILE A 199 11.09 -3.07 20.75
C ILE A 199 9.84 -2.52 21.46
N TRP A 200 9.63 -1.21 21.40
CA TRP A 200 8.44 -0.59 21.99
C TRP A 200 7.13 -1.03 21.33
N ALA A 201 7.13 -1.30 20.02
CA ALA A 201 5.98 -1.86 19.33
C ALA A 201 5.66 -3.28 19.84
N GLY A 202 6.68 -4.08 20.17
CA GLY A 202 6.53 -5.39 20.81
C GLY A 202 5.93 -5.28 22.22
N ILE A 203 6.52 -4.44 23.08
CA ILE A 203 6.03 -4.21 24.45
C ILE A 203 4.58 -3.74 24.45
N ARG A 204 4.24 -2.77 23.59
CA ARG A 204 2.87 -2.26 23.46
C ARG A 204 1.91 -3.32 22.94
N ARG A 205 2.35 -4.19 22.02
CA ARG A 205 1.53 -5.31 21.53
C ARG A 205 1.17 -6.25 22.68
N LEU A 206 2.16 -6.66 23.47
CA LEU A 206 1.95 -7.58 24.60
C LEU A 206 0.95 -6.99 25.58
N LYS A 207 1.15 -5.72 25.97
CA LYS A 207 0.21 -5.00 26.82
C LYS A 207 -1.21 -4.96 26.20
N ASN A 208 -1.33 -4.62 24.93
CA ASN A 208 -2.62 -4.51 24.26
C ASN A 208 -3.32 -5.88 24.15
N SER A 209 -2.59 -6.95 23.83
CA SER A 209 -3.15 -8.30 23.78
C SER A 209 -3.81 -8.74 25.10
N CYS A 210 -3.31 -8.26 26.25
CA CYS A 210 -3.88 -8.60 27.56
C CYS A 210 -5.21 -7.88 27.85
N PHE A 211 -5.38 -6.63 27.40
CA PHE A 211 -6.48 -5.76 27.86
C PHE A 211 -7.40 -5.26 26.75
N GLU A 212 -6.89 -5.10 25.53
CA GLU A 212 -7.60 -4.43 24.45
C GLU A 212 -8.70 -5.30 23.86
N SER A 213 -8.49 -6.62 23.76
CA SER A 213 -9.51 -7.56 23.28
C SER A 213 -10.78 -7.51 24.13
N ARG A 214 -10.65 -7.58 25.47
CA ARG A 214 -11.82 -7.51 26.38
C ARG A 214 -12.55 -6.17 26.29
N LYS A 215 -11.80 -5.06 26.19
CA LYS A 215 -12.38 -3.71 26.01
C LYS A 215 -13.11 -3.60 24.68
N PHE A 216 -12.54 -4.17 23.63
CA PHE A 216 -13.13 -4.19 22.30
C PHE A 216 -14.42 -5.02 22.28
N ASP A 217 -14.43 -6.21 22.88
CA ASP A 217 -15.62 -7.07 22.95
C ASP A 217 -16.74 -6.42 23.77
N HIS A 218 -16.39 -5.74 24.86
CA HIS A 218 -17.36 -4.92 25.61
C HIS A 218 -17.89 -3.78 24.73
N PHE A 219 -17.01 -3.01 24.08
CA PHE A 219 -17.41 -1.91 23.20
C PHE A 219 -18.35 -2.37 22.07
N ILE A 220 -17.99 -3.45 21.37
CA ILE A 220 -18.82 -3.99 20.28
C ILE A 220 -20.18 -4.41 20.82
N ARG A 221 -20.28 -5.09 21.96
CA ARG A 221 -21.57 -5.50 22.53
C ARG A 221 -22.50 -4.33 22.85
N HIS A 222 -21.98 -3.20 23.32
CA HIS A 222 -22.81 -2.06 23.74
C HIS A 222 -23.08 -1.02 22.66
N HIS A 223 -22.25 -0.95 21.61
CA HIS A 223 -22.29 0.13 20.63
C HIS A 223 -22.50 -0.35 19.17
N GLN A 224 -22.99 -1.56 18.94
CA GLN A 224 -23.29 -2.01 17.57
C GLN A 224 -24.16 -1.01 16.82
N LYS A 225 -23.76 -0.67 15.59
CA LYS A 225 -24.47 0.29 14.73
C LYS A 225 -24.67 1.66 15.38
N ARG A 226 -23.76 2.06 16.27
CA ARG A 226 -23.74 3.38 16.94
C ARG A 226 -22.39 4.08 16.85
N TYR A 227 -21.50 3.65 15.96
CA TYR A 227 -20.19 4.29 15.83
C TYR A 227 -19.70 4.43 14.40
N PHE A 228 -18.87 5.46 14.22
CA PHE A 228 -18.03 5.63 13.05
C PHE A 228 -16.60 5.19 13.36
N VAL A 229 -15.86 4.85 12.32
CA VAL A 229 -14.44 4.48 12.43
C VAL A 229 -13.60 5.49 11.67
N PHE A 230 -12.58 6.03 12.30
CA PHE A 230 -11.52 6.80 11.64
C PHE A 230 -10.21 6.01 11.68
N ALA A 231 -9.71 5.60 10.51
CA ALA A 231 -8.46 4.87 10.41
C ALA A 231 -7.25 5.80 10.38
N LEU A 232 -6.37 5.64 11.36
CA LEU A 232 -5.09 6.33 11.41
C LEU A 232 -4.09 5.62 10.49
N GLN A 233 -3.22 6.40 9.86
CA GLN A 233 -2.15 5.93 8.99
C GLN A 233 -0.79 6.15 9.64
N VAL A 234 0.25 5.49 9.11
CA VAL A 234 1.61 5.64 9.62
C VAL A 234 2.07 7.09 9.45
N HIS A 235 2.67 7.67 10.48
CA HIS A 235 3.01 9.10 10.49
C HIS A 235 3.99 9.52 9.38
N ASN A 236 4.81 8.60 8.89
CA ASN A 236 5.81 8.82 7.84
C ASN A 236 5.40 8.25 6.48
N ASP A 237 4.15 7.79 6.33
CA ASP A 237 3.59 7.30 5.09
C ASP A 237 3.67 8.39 4.00
N PHE A 238 4.15 8.03 2.81
CA PHE A 238 4.19 8.93 1.66
C PHE A 238 2.79 9.41 1.26
N GLN A 239 1.77 8.58 1.45
CA GLN A 239 0.38 8.97 1.22
C GLN A 239 -0.02 10.16 2.10
N ILE A 240 0.47 10.22 3.34
CA ILE A 240 0.19 11.35 4.24
C ILE A 240 1.14 12.52 3.95
N ARG A 241 2.45 12.30 3.85
CA ARG A 241 3.46 13.37 3.73
C ARG A 241 3.41 14.13 2.41
N THR A 242 3.15 13.40 1.31
CA THR A 242 3.28 13.93 -0.06
C THR A 242 1.92 14.06 -0.73
N HIS A 243 1.01 13.09 -0.51
CA HIS A 243 -0.25 12.98 -1.25
C HIS A 243 -1.50 13.34 -0.42
N SER A 244 -1.33 14.10 0.67
CA SER A 244 -2.44 14.59 1.48
C SER A 244 -2.28 16.08 1.79
N GLU A 245 -3.39 16.79 1.94
CA GLU A 245 -3.40 18.26 2.11
C GLU A 245 -2.78 18.70 3.44
N LEU A 246 -3.19 18.10 4.56
CA LEU A 246 -2.74 18.53 5.89
C LEU A 246 -1.34 18.03 6.26
N LYS A 247 -0.79 17.06 5.50
CA LYS A 247 0.56 16.48 5.65
C LYS A 247 0.91 15.92 7.03
N CYS A 248 -0.05 15.83 7.95
CA CYS A 248 0.18 15.50 9.35
C CYS A 248 -1.02 14.79 9.97
N MET A 249 -0.79 13.61 10.55
CA MET A 249 -1.87 12.83 11.17
C MET A 249 -2.51 13.52 12.38
N LYS A 250 -1.75 14.29 13.17
CA LYS A 250 -2.30 15.04 14.30
C LYS A 250 -3.35 16.07 13.87
N LYS A 251 -3.14 16.71 12.71
CA LYS A 251 -4.09 17.69 12.15
C LYS A 251 -5.39 17.02 11.71
N TYR A 252 -5.30 15.86 11.04
CA TYR A 252 -6.49 15.08 10.69
C TYR A 252 -7.24 14.58 11.92
N ILE A 253 -6.54 14.12 12.97
CA ILE A 253 -7.17 13.72 14.24
C ILE A 253 -7.96 14.89 14.83
N GLN A 254 -7.36 16.08 14.88
CA GLN A 254 -8.03 17.29 15.36
C GLN A 254 -9.27 17.61 14.52
N MET A 255 -9.11 17.71 13.20
CA MET A 255 -10.21 18.03 12.28
C MET A 255 -11.38 17.04 12.41
N VAL A 256 -11.10 15.74 12.48
CA VAL A 256 -12.14 14.71 12.55
C VAL A 256 -12.85 14.73 13.90
N ILE A 257 -12.13 14.89 15.03
CA ILE A 257 -12.76 14.95 16.36
C ILE A 257 -13.61 16.22 16.48
N GLU A 258 -13.11 17.35 16.00
CA GLU A 258 -13.82 18.63 16.02
C GLU A 258 -15.10 18.59 15.19
N ASP A 259 -15.02 18.13 13.93
CA ASP A 259 -16.18 18.02 13.04
C ASP A 259 -17.19 16.98 13.55
N PHE A 260 -16.72 15.85 14.10
CA PHE A 260 -17.58 14.88 14.75
C PHE A 260 -18.33 15.48 15.95
N ALA A 261 -17.64 16.22 16.81
CA ALA A 261 -18.25 16.82 18.00
C ALA A 261 -19.36 17.83 17.66
N GLN A 262 -19.17 18.60 16.58
CA GLN A 262 -20.13 19.62 16.16
C GLN A 262 -21.36 19.03 15.43
N HIS A 263 -21.21 17.91 14.73
CA HIS A 263 -22.23 17.48 13.76
C HIS A 263 -22.80 16.09 13.99
N ALA A 264 -22.09 15.18 14.66
CA ALA A 264 -22.58 13.83 14.90
C ALA A 264 -23.73 13.79 15.91
N ASP A 265 -24.60 12.80 15.76
CA ASP A 265 -25.66 12.54 16.74
C ASP A 265 -25.07 12.28 18.14
N PRO A 266 -25.66 12.81 19.23
CA PRO A 266 -25.16 12.64 20.60
C PRO A 266 -24.97 11.18 21.03
N TYR A 267 -25.75 10.24 20.47
CA TYR A 267 -25.66 8.80 20.76
C TYR A 267 -24.62 8.08 19.90
N HIS A 268 -24.06 8.75 18.90
CA HIS A 268 -22.97 8.19 18.10
C HIS A 268 -21.63 8.29 18.82
N HIS A 269 -20.79 7.29 18.56
CA HIS A 269 -19.41 7.20 19.02
C HIS A 269 -18.44 7.27 17.84
N LEU A 270 -17.18 7.61 18.11
CA LEU A 270 -16.10 7.62 17.13
C LEU A 270 -14.95 6.73 17.60
N VAL A 271 -14.58 5.75 16.76
CA VAL A 271 -13.45 4.86 16.99
C VAL A 271 -12.27 5.30 16.15
N LEU A 272 -11.20 5.76 16.79
CA LEU A 272 -9.91 6.00 16.14
C LEU A 272 -9.10 4.70 16.17
N LYS A 273 -8.93 4.09 14.99
CA LYS A 273 -8.16 2.86 14.82
C LYS A 273 -6.70 3.19 14.51
N HIS A 274 -5.80 2.93 15.45
CA HIS A 274 -4.36 3.11 15.26
C HIS A 274 -3.80 2.10 14.25
N HIS A 275 -2.80 2.55 13.49
CA HIS A 275 -2.11 1.69 12.55
C HIS A 275 -1.13 0.77 13.28
N PRO A 276 -1.16 -0.57 13.06
CA PRO A 276 -0.27 -1.50 13.78
C PRO A 276 1.23 -1.19 13.59
N MET A 277 1.62 -0.73 12.40
CA MET A 277 3.02 -0.34 12.11
C MET A 277 3.43 0.98 12.76
N ASP A 278 2.50 1.83 13.20
CA ASP A 278 2.79 3.08 13.90
C ASP A 278 2.80 2.89 15.43
N ARG A 279 2.53 1.66 15.92
CA ARG A 279 2.38 1.33 17.35
C ARG A 279 3.59 1.72 18.18
N GLY A 280 4.81 1.47 17.69
CA GLY A 280 6.05 1.82 18.40
C GLY A 280 6.34 3.32 18.33
N TYR A 281 6.09 3.92 17.17
CA TYR A 281 6.51 5.27 16.82
C TYR A 281 5.68 6.38 17.46
N ARG A 282 4.35 6.19 17.50
CA ARG A 282 3.43 7.24 17.95
C ARG A 282 2.40 6.67 18.90
N ASN A 283 2.03 7.51 19.87
CA ASN A 283 0.89 7.26 20.73
C ASN A 283 0.03 8.53 20.74
N TYR A 284 -1.16 8.44 20.14
CA TYR A 284 -2.07 9.57 20.04
C TYR A 284 -3.03 9.67 21.23
N ALA A 285 -2.99 8.75 22.20
CA ALA A 285 -3.96 8.71 23.31
C ALA A 285 -4.02 10.03 24.10
N SER A 286 -2.87 10.66 24.38
CA SER A 286 -2.85 11.95 25.09
C SER A 286 -3.51 13.07 24.28
N LEU A 287 -3.19 13.15 22.98
CA LEU A 287 -3.80 14.12 22.06
C LEU A 287 -5.30 13.91 21.94
N ILE A 288 -5.74 12.67 21.75
CA ILE A 288 -7.14 12.30 21.59
C ILE A 288 -7.94 12.65 22.87
N ARG A 289 -7.41 12.34 24.06
CA ARG A 289 -8.06 12.73 25.33
C ARG A 289 -8.19 14.23 25.47
N LYS A 290 -7.13 14.99 25.18
CA LYS A 290 -7.15 16.46 25.23
C LYS A 290 -8.21 17.04 24.29
N LEU A 291 -8.30 16.51 23.07
CA LEU A 291 -9.30 16.96 22.09
C LEU A 291 -10.72 16.56 22.50
N ALA A 292 -10.91 15.33 23.00
CA ALA A 292 -12.22 14.87 23.46
C ALA A 292 -12.76 15.75 24.59
N HIS A 293 -11.92 16.08 25.58
CA HIS A 293 -12.26 17.03 26.64
C HIS A 293 -12.55 18.43 26.09
N LYS A 294 -11.67 18.97 25.24
CA LYS A 294 -11.83 20.31 24.66
C LYS A 294 -13.18 20.46 23.94
N HIS A 295 -13.65 19.42 23.26
CA HIS A 295 -14.87 19.45 22.46
C HIS A 295 -16.09 18.79 23.14
N GLY A 296 -16.00 18.42 24.43
CA GLY A 296 -17.13 17.88 25.20
C GLY A 296 -17.65 16.52 24.70
N VAL A 297 -16.79 15.69 24.10
CA VAL A 297 -17.15 14.36 23.56
C VAL A 297 -16.46 13.22 24.31
N GLU A 298 -16.10 13.47 25.56
CA GLU A 298 -15.58 12.45 26.47
C GLU A 298 -16.57 11.29 26.61
N GLY A 299 -16.07 10.06 26.65
CA GLY A 299 -16.92 8.85 26.63
C GLY A 299 -17.47 8.46 25.25
N ARG A 300 -17.47 9.38 24.27
CA ARG A 300 -17.88 9.09 22.89
C ARG A 300 -16.71 8.75 21.96
N ILE A 301 -15.49 9.09 22.36
CA ILE A 301 -14.26 8.83 21.58
C ILE A 301 -13.52 7.62 22.12
N HIS A 302 -13.24 6.65 21.24
CA HIS A 302 -12.57 5.40 21.56
C HIS A 302 -11.31 5.25 20.71
N TYR A 303 -10.23 4.72 21.30
CA TYR A 303 -8.96 4.56 20.61
C TYR A 303 -8.46 3.13 20.77
N PHE A 304 -8.27 2.44 19.66
CA PHE A 304 -7.86 1.03 19.62
C PHE A 304 -6.70 0.82 18.67
N CYS A 305 -5.76 -0.06 19.01
CA CYS A 305 -4.57 -0.36 18.24
C CYS A 305 -4.60 -1.75 17.60
N ASP A 306 -4.90 -2.79 18.37
CA ASP A 306 -4.66 -4.20 18.02
C ASP A 306 -5.94 -5.04 17.94
N ILE A 307 -7.02 -4.40 17.50
CA ILE A 307 -8.33 -5.04 17.31
C ILE A 307 -8.52 -5.60 15.88
N HIS A 308 -9.35 -6.64 15.77
CA HIS A 308 -9.71 -7.26 14.50
C HIS A 308 -10.61 -6.34 13.66
N LEU A 309 -10.01 -5.75 12.61
CA LEU A 309 -10.65 -4.73 11.80
C LEU A 309 -11.94 -5.18 11.10
N PRO A 310 -12.04 -6.38 10.48
CA PRO A 310 -13.31 -6.84 9.90
C PRO A 310 -14.46 -6.86 10.90
N THR A 311 -14.21 -7.28 12.15
CA THR A 311 -15.24 -7.25 13.21
C THR A 311 -15.67 -5.83 13.52
N LEU A 312 -14.73 -4.87 13.61
CA LEU A 312 -15.05 -3.46 13.79
C LEU A 312 -15.86 -2.89 12.61
N LEU A 313 -15.53 -3.26 11.37
CA LEU A 313 -16.22 -2.71 10.21
C LEU A 313 -17.67 -3.20 10.12
N LYS A 314 -17.94 -4.51 10.33
CA LYS A 314 -19.29 -5.09 10.21
C LYS A 314 -20.36 -4.37 11.03
N HIS A 315 -19.99 -3.78 12.17
CA HIS A 315 -20.92 -3.08 13.07
C HIS A 315 -20.82 -1.55 13.02
N ALA A 316 -20.00 -0.98 12.14
CA ALA A 316 -19.90 0.48 11.98
C ALA A 316 -21.10 1.07 11.21
N LEU A 317 -21.31 2.38 11.40
CA LEU A 317 -22.23 3.23 10.63
C LEU A 317 -21.55 3.83 9.38
N GLY A 318 -20.25 4.09 9.48
CA GLY A 318 -19.45 4.67 8.41
C GLY A 318 -17.96 4.64 8.75
N PHE A 319 -17.14 4.75 7.72
CA PHE A 319 -15.69 4.69 7.82
C PHE A 319 -15.07 5.95 7.21
N VAL A 320 -14.14 6.56 7.91
CA VAL A 320 -13.42 7.75 7.50
C VAL A 320 -11.96 7.38 7.29
N ALA A 321 -11.42 7.74 6.13
CA ALA A 321 -10.02 7.52 5.77
C ALA A 321 -9.42 8.80 5.20
N VAL A 322 -8.11 8.96 5.35
CA VAL A 322 -7.38 10.00 4.60
C VAL A 322 -7.16 9.50 3.18
N ASN A 323 -6.24 8.55 2.97
CA ASN A 323 -6.03 7.92 1.66
C ASN A 323 -5.82 6.38 1.77
N SER A 324 -6.02 5.81 2.96
CA SER A 324 -5.74 4.39 3.24
C SER A 324 -6.54 3.43 2.35
N THR A 325 -5.89 2.39 1.83
CA THR A 325 -6.56 1.30 1.09
C THR A 325 -7.50 0.47 1.97
N THR A 326 -7.43 0.61 3.30
CA THR A 326 -8.41 0.05 4.22
C THR A 326 -9.84 0.54 3.93
N GLY A 327 -10.02 1.70 3.29
CA GLY A 327 -11.34 2.12 2.80
C GLY A 327 -11.97 1.14 1.81
N ILE A 328 -11.17 0.46 0.97
CA ILE A 328 -11.66 -0.58 0.07
C ILE A 328 -12.21 -1.78 0.87
N GLN A 329 -11.56 -2.12 1.98
CA GLN A 329 -12.05 -3.16 2.89
C GLN A 329 -13.36 -2.76 3.60
N ALA A 330 -13.52 -1.48 3.94
CA ALA A 330 -14.79 -0.97 4.47
C ALA A 330 -15.92 -1.07 3.42
N LEU A 331 -15.64 -0.71 2.17
CA LEU A 331 -16.59 -0.88 1.06
C LEU A 331 -16.97 -2.35 0.84
N TYR A 332 -16.01 -3.27 0.96
CA TYR A 332 -16.26 -4.72 0.90
C TYR A 332 -17.25 -5.19 1.98
N HIS A 333 -17.17 -4.62 3.18
CA HIS A 333 -18.13 -4.86 4.26
C HIS A 333 -19.41 -4.00 4.16
N GLN A 334 -19.66 -3.37 3.02
CA GLN A 334 -20.82 -2.50 2.75
C GLN A 334 -20.94 -1.31 3.71
N ILE A 335 -19.80 -0.84 4.23
CA ILE A 335 -19.75 0.34 5.10
C ILE A 335 -19.49 1.57 4.25
N PRO A 336 -20.34 2.61 4.32
CA PRO A 336 -20.12 3.86 3.60
C PRO A 336 -18.78 4.48 4.00
N VAL A 337 -18.03 4.97 3.02
CA VAL A 337 -16.68 5.53 3.24
C VAL A 337 -16.66 7.01 2.91
N LYS A 338 -16.09 7.83 3.81
CA LYS A 338 -15.69 9.21 3.56
C LYS A 338 -14.16 9.28 3.44
N VAL A 339 -13.70 9.78 2.30
CA VAL A 339 -12.28 10.03 2.04
C VAL A 339 -11.98 11.51 2.28
N LEU A 340 -10.91 11.80 3.02
CA LEU A 340 -10.49 13.16 3.37
C LEU A 340 -9.33 13.67 2.49
N GLY A 341 -8.62 12.77 1.80
CA GLY A 341 -7.59 13.14 0.83
C GLY A 341 -7.82 12.47 -0.52
N SER A 342 -6.72 12.13 -1.20
CA SER A 342 -6.72 11.60 -2.57
C SER A 342 -6.52 10.08 -2.60
N ALA A 343 -7.60 9.33 -2.77
CA ALA A 343 -7.54 7.87 -2.89
C ALA A 343 -8.09 7.41 -4.24
N LEU A 344 -7.50 6.36 -4.82
CA LEU A 344 -7.93 5.79 -6.10
C LEU A 344 -9.39 5.32 -6.10
N TYR A 345 -9.95 5.00 -4.93
CA TYR A 345 -11.34 4.57 -4.79
C TYR A 345 -12.29 5.71 -4.41
N ASN A 346 -11.81 6.97 -4.32
CA ASN A 346 -12.65 8.12 -3.99
C ASN A 346 -13.47 8.59 -5.20
N LEU A 347 -14.45 7.80 -5.59
CA LEU A 347 -15.30 8.05 -6.76
C LEU A 347 -16.74 8.37 -6.35
N PRO A 348 -17.46 9.20 -7.15
CA PRO A 348 -18.91 9.25 -7.08
C PRO A 348 -19.50 7.83 -7.17
N LYS A 349 -20.60 7.58 -6.45
CA LYS A 349 -21.26 6.27 -6.30
C LYS A 349 -20.49 5.22 -5.46
N LEU A 350 -19.18 5.37 -5.30
CA LEU A 350 -18.38 4.46 -4.50
C LEU A 350 -18.17 4.95 -3.06
N THR A 351 -17.83 6.23 -2.91
CA THR A 351 -17.60 6.88 -1.61
C THR A 351 -18.51 8.10 -1.44
N ASN A 352 -18.67 8.54 -0.19
CA ASN A 352 -19.45 9.72 0.13
C ASN A 352 -18.68 10.99 -0.26
N GLN A 353 -19.23 11.72 -1.24
CA GLN A 353 -18.64 12.95 -1.78
C GLN A 353 -19.07 14.22 -1.03
N ARG A 354 -19.97 14.13 -0.04
CA ARG A 354 -20.44 15.29 0.72
C ARG A 354 -19.39 15.71 1.76
N PRO A 355 -19.47 16.95 2.30
CA PRO A 355 -18.63 17.37 3.42
C PRO A 355 -18.71 16.41 4.62
N LEU A 356 -17.62 16.32 5.39
CA LEU A 356 -17.52 15.42 6.57
C LEU A 356 -18.66 15.66 7.56
N SER A 357 -19.00 16.93 7.80
CA SER A 357 -20.12 17.35 8.66
C SER A 357 -21.46 16.68 8.33
N ARG A 358 -21.75 16.42 7.05
CA ARG A 358 -22.99 15.74 6.63
C ARG A 358 -22.90 14.22 6.74
N PHE A 359 -21.70 13.66 6.67
CA PHE A 359 -21.46 12.22 6.70
C PHE A 359 -21.90 11.57 8.01
N TRP A 360 -21.71 12.25 9.15
CA TRP A 360 -22.02 11.70 10.48
C TRP A 360 -23.50 11.41 10.73
N ARG A 361 -24.39 12.14 10.03
CA ARG A 361 -25.84 11.94 10.13
C ARG A 361 -26.41 11.16 8.97
N ASN A 362 -25.82 11.34 7.78
CA ASN A 362 -26.25 10.66 6.57
C ASN A 362 -25.03 10.11 5.81
N PRO A 363 -24.47 8.98 6.25
CA PRO A 363 -23.31 8.38 5.60
C PRO A 363 -23.64 7.84 4.20
N GLY A 364 -24.91 7.58 3.92
CA GLY A 364 -25.39 6.98 2.68
C GLY A 364 -25.32 5.45 2.71
N LYS A 365 -25.31 4.84 1.52
CA LYS A 365 -25.16 3.39 1.33
C LYS A 365 -24.10 3.14 0.28
N VAL A 366 -23.42 2.00 0.38
CA VAL A 366 -22.48 1.55 -0.66
C VAL A 366 -23.29 0.98 -1.83
N ASP A 367 -23.05 1.48 -3.03
CA ASP A 367 -23.53 0.82 -4.25
C ASP A 367 -22.71 -0.45 -4.46
N HIS A 368 -23.25 -1.58 -3.99
CA HIS A 368 -22.56 -2.87 -4.03
C HIS A 368 -22.30 -3.35 -5.47
N VAL A 369 -23.19 -3.02 -6.42
CA VAL A 369 -23.02 -3.42 -7.82
C VAL A 369 -21.84 -2.65 -8.43
N TYR A 370 -21.78 -1.34 -8.19
CA TYR A 370 -20.68 -0.51 -8.65
C TYR A 370 -19.36 -0.89 -7.95
N PHE A 371 -19.38 -1.16 -6.65
CA PHE A 371 -18.21 -1.64 -5.92
C PHE A 371 -17.70 -2.97 -6.46
N LYS A 372 -18.58 -3.95 -6.74
CA LYS A 372 -18.20 -5.23 -7.32
C LYS A 372 -17.50 -5.03 -8.67
N LYS A 373 -18.08 -4.22 -9.55
CA LYS A 373 -17.47 -3.86 -10.84
C LYS A 373 -16.10 -3.20 -10.67
N PHE A 374 -15.99 -2.22 -9.77
CA PHE A 374 -14.72 -1.56 -9.45
C PHE A 374 -13.67 -2.56 -8.97
N ARG A 375 -14.03 -3.44 -8.04
CA ARG A 375 -13.14 -4.44 -7.45
C ARG A 375 -12.64 -5.43 -8.50
N GLU A 376 -13.53 -5.98 -9.31
CA GLU A 376 -13.18 -6.93 -10.38
C GLU A 376 -12.21 -6.31 -11.38
N ARG A 377 -12.47 -5.06 -11.79
CA ARG A 377 -11.58 -4.31 -12.67
C ARG A 377 -10.24 -4.00 -12.04
N LEU A 378 -10.21 -3.66 -10.75
CA LEU A 378 -8.95 -3.41 -10.05
C LEU A 378 -8.11 -4.69 -9.98
N ILE A 379 -8.75 -5.83 -9.72
CA ILE A 379 -8.07 -7.14 -9.70
C ILE A 379 -7.43 -7.44 -11.05
N ASP A 380 -8.23 -7.37 -12.11
CA ASP A 380 -7.80 -7.64 -13.48
C ASP A 380 -6.68 -6.69 -13.94
N TYR A 381 -6.79 -5.42 -13.59
CA TYR A 381 -5.82 -4.40 -13.97
C TYR A 381 -4.46 -4.60 -13.29
N SER A 382 -4.39 -4.78 -11.97
CA SER A 382 -3.11 -4.69 -11.24
C SER A 382 -2.88 -5.64 -10.08
N GLN A 383 -3.83 -6.51 -9.72
CA GLN A 383 -3.66 -7.36 -8.54
C GLN A 383 -3.19 -8.77 -8.93
N LEU A 384 -2.08 -9.20 -8.33
CA LEU A 384 -1.52 -10.54 -8.48
C LEU A 384 -1.80 -11.34 -7.22
N ASN A 385 -2.36 -12.54 -7.36
CA ASN A 385 -2.72 -13.39 -6.22
C ASN A 385 -1.45 -13.87 -5.51
N GLY A 386 -1.10 -13.30 -4.37
CA GLY A 386 0.16 -13.64 -3.70
C GLY A 386 0.47 -12.74 -2.50
N SER A 387 1.61 -13.00 -1.89
CA SER A 387 2.15 -12.28 -0.73
C SER A 387 3.68 -12.21 -0.79
N PHE A 388 4.26 -11.06 -0.45
CA PHE A 388 5.73 -10.90 -0.35
C PHE A 388 6.39 -11.81 0.69
N TYR A 389 5.60 -12.26 1.68
CA TYR A 389 6.05 -13.11 2.80
C TYR A 389 5.27 -14.43 2.85
N GLY A 390 4.87 -14.96 1.69
CA GLY A 390 4.13 -16.21 1.58
C GLY A 390 4.17 -16.72 0.15
N GLU A 391 3.13 -17.46 -0.23
CA GLU A 391 3.00 -18.01 -1.57
C GLU A 391 2.60 -16.93 -2.59
N SER A 392 3.00 -17.16 -3.83
CA SER A 392 2.66 -16.35 -5.00
C SER A 392 2.36 -17.29 -6.17
N PRO A 393 1.17 -17.92 -6.19
CA PRO A 393 0.78 -18.93 -7.19
C PRO A 393 0.97 -18.48 -8.65
N TRP A 394 0.83 -17.18 -8.89
CA TRP A 394 1.06 -16.57 -10.20
C TRP A 394 2.45 -16.78 -10.80
N PHE A 395 3.44 -17.26 -10.03
CA PHE A 395 4.72 -17.71 -10.59
C PHE A 395 4.61 -19.02 -11.38
N SER A 396 3.73 -19.93 -11.00
CA SER A 396 3.64 -21.28 -11.57
C SER A 396 2.60 -21.38 -12.70
N ASP A 397 1.48 -20.68 -12.56
CA ASP A 397 0.32 -20.84 -13.45
C ASP A 397 0.34 -19.88 -14.67
N TYR A 398 1.52 -19.38 -15.05
CA TYR A 398 1.60 -18.35 -16.07
C TYR A 398 1.78 -18.91 -17.48
N GLU A 399 0.73 -18.77 -18.29
CA GLU A 399 0.82 -18.80 -19.75
C GLU A 399 0.63 -17.36 -20.29
N MET A 400 1.54 -16.92 -21.19
CA MET A 400 1.45 -15.61 -21.81
C MET A 400 0.13 -15.49 -22.59
N GLN A 401 -0.76 -14.58 -22.16
CA GLN A 401 -1.97 -14.28 -22.93
C GLN A 401 -1.64 -13.26 -24.03
N PRO A 402 -2.11 -13.47 -25.27
CA PRO A 402 -1.89 -12.51 -26.35
C PRO A 402 -2.46 -11.14 -25.96
N LEU A 403 -1.67 -10.08 -26.15
CA LEU A 403 -2.12 -8.72 -25.95
C LEU A 403 -3.29 -8.45 -26.90
N VAL A 404 -4.46 -8.16 -26.36
CA VAL A 404 -5.60 -7.68 -27.15
C VAL A 404 -5.19 -6.33 -27.74
N GLN A 405 -4.94 -6.29 -29.06
CA GLN A 405 -4.77 -5.03 -29.76
C GLN A 405 -6.06 -4.21 -29.60
N PRO A 406 -5.97 -2.90 -29.31
CA PRO A 406 -7.15 -2.06 -29.40
C PRO A 406 -7.66 -2.10 -30.84
N ASP A 407 -8.90 -2.54 -31.03
CA ASP A 407 -9.55 -2.59 -32.35
C ASP A 407 -9.34 -1.26 -33.07
N THR A 408 -8.56 -1.31 -34.15
CA THR A 408 -8.52 -0.26 -35.16
C THR A 408 -9.92 -0.12 -35.72
N ILE A 409 -10.57 1.00 -35.42
CA ILE A 409 -11.80 1.43 -36.09
C ILE A 409 -11.40 1.84 -37.51
N GLU A 410 -11.24 0.88 -38.39
CA GLU A 410 -11.25 1.07 -39.83
C GLU A 410 -12.14 -0.03 -40.44
N ASP A 411 -12.91 0.36 -41.45
CA ASP A 411 -13.85 -0.44 -42.24
C ASP A 411 -15.22 -0.78 -41.64
N GLN A 412 -16.07 0.24 -41.53
CA GLN A 412 -17.45 0.14 -42.06
C GLN A 412 -17.80 1.36 -42.93
N VAL A 413 -17.26 1.36 -44.15
CA VAL A 413 -17.85 2.05 -45.31
C VAL A 413 -17.93 1.01 -46.43
N LYS A 414 -19.11 0.91 -47.06
CA LYS A 414 -19.59 -0.10 -48.05
C LYS A 414 -20.34 -1.24 -47.34
N ILE A 415 -21.64 -1.48 -47.52
CA ILE A 415 -22.61 -1.17 -48.60
C ILE A 415 -23.93 -0.75 -47.98
#